data_AF-A0A7D5PD49-F1
#
_entry.id   AF-A0A7D5PD49-F1
#
_cell.length_a   1.000
_cell.length_b   1.000
_cell.length_c   1.000
_cell.angle_alpha   90.00
_cell.angle_beta   90.00
_cell.angle_gamma   90.00
#
_symmetry.space_group_name_H-M   'P 1'
#
loop_
_entity.id
_entity.type
_entity.pdbx_description
1 polymer ?
#
loop_
_entity_poly.entity_id
_entity_poly.type
_entity_poly.pdbx_seq_one_letter_code
_entity_poly.pdbx_strand_id
1 'polypeptide(L)'
;MTRDASSASRAQPGSGETDDEGGESSSDALVAAYRHDTHKLRGRAHENAAAEYAGVRVNEQVPLHADRDAALLSRPDGEPEVTVSNHRSPYRLSLVSGEQAVGDVGAGEIGAAVKALVSTADPGAAHEAWLESWVAAVFSESLFYPYTSLKYHTLLVAALVSNYRAGAGFEDLYLVVDSPDEAVTPHRTVLDTGPVSLRVTADPGDRPAATLGAGPTRSFADVWSRLPEHPGDADGCRAWRVLDAQLRRIRSWSTALQFIEDFLEWRGDAL
;
A
#
# COMPACT_ATOMS: atom_id res chain seq x y z
N MET A 1 -20.26 -2.40 -87.09
CA MET A 1 -20.74 -1.33 -86.19
C MET A 1 -20.14 -1.61 -84.81
N THR A 2 -18.99 -1.03 -84.43
CA THR A 2 -18.85 0.20 -83.57
C THR A 2 -19.73 0.13 -82.31
N ARG A 3 -19.31 0.26 -81.04
CA ARG A 3 -18.16 0.80 -80.25
C ARG A 3 -18.15 0.01 -78.90
N ASP A 4 -17.06 -0.30 -78.19
CA ASP A 4 -15.97 0.46 -77.56
C ASP A 4 -16.31 1.09 -76.18
N ALA A 5 -15.51 0.74 -75.15
CA ALA A 5 -15.30 1.29 -73.78
C ALA A 5 -14.93 0.11 -72.83
N SER A 6 -13.67 -0.20 -72.46
CA SER A 6 -12.53 0.54 -71.88
C SER A 6 -12.68 0.95 -70.41
N SER A 7 -11.88 0.24 -69.58
CA SER A 7 -11.12 0.68 -68.38
C SER A 7 -11.84 1.23 -67.14
N ALA A 8 -11.63 0.57 -65.98
CA ALA A 8 -10.67 1.03 -64.97
C ALA A 8 -10.66 0.13 -63.72
N SER A 9 -9.48 -0.44 -63.45
CA SER A 9 -9.08 -1.03 -62.17
C SER A 9 -9.03 0.05 -61.07
N ARG A 10 -9.51 -0.28 -59.86
CA ARG A 10 -9.23 0.51 -58.66
C ARG A 10 -8.80 -0.42 -57.52
N ALA A 11 -7.52 -0.32 -57.21
CA ALA A 11 -6.90 -0.90 -56.02
C ALA A 11 -7.57 -0.39 -54.74
N GLN A 12 -7.78 -1.28 -53.78
CA GLN A 12 -7.99 -0.93 -52.37
C GLN A 12 -6.63 -0.96 -51.67
N PRO A 13 -6.15 0.15 -51.10
CA PRO A 13 -5.07 0.15 -50.14
C PRO A 13 -5.63 0.19 -48.71
N GLY A 14 -4.78 -0.17 -47.75
CA GLY A 14 -4.89 0.33 -46.38
C GLY A 14 -5.18 -0.73 -45.36
N SER A 15 -4.12 -1.42 -44.97
CA SER A 15 -3.88 -1.91 -43.61
C SER A 15 -4.49 -0.96 -42.58
N GLY A 16 -5.52 -1.44 -41.88
CA GLY A 16 -5.89 -0.87 -40.59
C GLY A 16 -4.78 -1.21 -39.62
N GLU A 17 -3.87 -0.26 -39.41
CA GLU A 17 -3.13 -0.14 -38.16
C GLU A 17 -4.16 -0.24 -37.04
N THR A 18 -4.11 -1.35 -36.30
CA THR A 18 -4.64 -1.37 -34.94
C THR A 18 -3.74 -0.43 -34.16
N ASP A 19 -4.24 0.78 -33.92
CA ASP A 19 -3.77 1.63 -32.85
C ASP A 19 -3.82 0.79 -31.56
N ASP A 20 -2.65 0.33 -31.14
CA ASP A 20 -2.40 -0.21 -29.81
C ASP A 20 -2.50 0.98 -28.83
N GLU A 21 -3.74 1.37 -28.51
CA GLU A 21 -4.01 2.24 -27.37
C GLU A 21 -3.50 1.50 -26.14
N GLY A 22 -2.30 1.91 -25.70
CA GLY A 22 -1.50 1.29 -24.65
C GLY A 22 -2.28 1.04 -23.36
N GLY A 23 -2.93 -0.11 -23.31
CA GLY A 23 -3.48 -0.68 -22.09
C GLY A 23 -2.30 -1.00 -21.17
N GLU A 24 -2.14 -0.18 -20.13
CA GLU A 24 -1.14 -0.39 -19.10
C GLU A 24 -1.27 -1.82 -18.55
N SER A 25 -0.21 -2.63 -18.70
CA SER A 25 -0.25 -4.03 -18.32
C SER A 25 -0.63 -4.18 -16.83
N SER A 26 -1.29 -5.27 -16.48
CA SER A 26 -1.60 -5.60 -15.08
C SER A 26 -0.32 -5.58 -14.21
N SER A 27 0.79 -6.04 -14.76
CA SER A 27 2.10 -5.98 -14.09
C SER A 27 2.56 -4.53 -13.87
N ASP A 28 2.41 -3.68 -14.89
CA ASP A 28 2.98 -2.33 -14.89
C ASP A 28 2.35 -1.45 -13.81
N ALA A 29 1.01 -1.45 -13.68
CA ALA A 29 0.42 -0.58 -12.66
C ALA A 29 0.52 -1.13 -11.23
N LEU A 30 0.80 -2.42 -11.03
CA LEU A 30 1.17 -2.93 -9.71
C LEU A 30 2.57 -2.44 -9.32
N VAL A 31 3.51 -2.45 -10.26
CA VAL A 31 4.84 -1.85 -10.05
C VAL A 31 4.73 -0.33 -9.83
N ALA A 32 3.86 0.35 -10.57
CA ALA A 32 3.60 1.78 -10.37
C ALA A 32 3.09 2.06 -8.94
N ALA A 33 2.19 1.23 -8.40
CA ALA A 33 1.74 1.33 -7.01
C ALA A 33 2.91 1.27 -6.02
N TYR A 34 3.89 0.39 -6.20
CA TYR A 34 5.07 0.31 -5.33
C TYR A 34 6.08 1.46 -5.51
N ARG A 35 5.92 2.30 -6.55
CA ARG A 35 6.87 3.37 -6.88
C ARG A 35 6.27 4.78 -6.82
N HIS A 36 4.94 4.92 -6.69
CA HIS A 36 4.22 6.18 -6.83
C HIS A 36 4.62 7.25 -5.80
N ASP A 37 5.08 6.84 -4.63
CA ASP A 37 5.45 7.75 -3.53
C ASP A 37 6.95 7.76 -3.25
N THR A 38 7.78 7.38 -4.22
CA THR A 38 9.26 7.38 -4.08
C THR A 38 9.81 8.74 -3.66
N HIS A 39 9.15 9.85 -4.02
CA HIS A 39 9.55 11.18 -3.57
C HIS A 39 9.53 11.34 -2.04
N LYS A 40 8.62 10.65 -1.33
CA LYS A 40 8.52 10.68 0.14
C LYS A 40 9.67 9.94 0.82
N LEU A 41 10.08 8.78 0.27
CA LEU A 41 11.30 8.04 0.69
C LEU A 41 12.58 8.87 0.53
N ARG A 42 12.51 9.98 -0.21
CA ARG A 42 13.61 10.90 -0.46
C ARG A 42 13.44 12.23 0.27
N GLY A 43 12.44 12.35 1.15
CA GLY A 43 12.14 13.56 1.90
C GLY A 43 11.77 14.76 1.02
N ARG A 44 11.22 14.52 -0.18
CA ARG A 44 10.84 15.57 -1.13
C ARG A 44 9.33 15.80 -1.10
N ALA A 45 8.93 17.04 -1.36
CA ALA A 45 7.55 17.38 -1.63
C ALA A 45 7.12 16.83 -3.00
N HIS A 46 5.81 16.62 -3.18
CA HIS A 46 5.24 16.08 -4.42
C HIS A 46 5.54 16.95 -5.64
N GLU A 47 5.50 18.29 -5.51
CA GLU A 47 5.88 19.24 -6.56
C GLU A 47 7.32 19.09 -7.07
N ASN A 48 8.19 18.44 -6.27
CA ASN A 48 9.59 18.18 -6.57
C ASN A 48 9.85 16.68 -6.83
N ALA A 49 8.79 15.90 -7.09
CA ALA A 49 8.88 14.50 -7.44
C ALA A 49 9.56 14.34 -8.80
N ALA A 50 10.66 13.59 -8.83
CA ALA A 50 11.32 13.23 -10.08
C ALA A 50 10.55 12.08 -10.73
N ALA A 51 10.40 12.11 -12.06
CA ALA A 51 9.80 10.99 -12.81
C ALA A 51 10.70 9.74 -12.84
N GLU A 52 11.99 9.89 -12.53
CA GLU A 52 12.95 8.80 -12.49
C GLU A 52 13.80 8.82 -11.22
N TYR A 53 14.14 7.63 -10.74
CA TYR A 53 15.10 7.43 -9.67
C TYR A 53 15.81 6.09 -9.89
N ALA A 54 17.14 6.08 -9.71
CA ALA A 54 17.97 4.89 -9.92
C ALA A 54 17.83 4.22 -11.31
N GLY A 55 17.43 4.98 -12.34
CA GLY A 55 17.23 4.48 -13.70
C GLY A 55 15.90 3.78 -13.93
N VAL A 56 14.95 3.85 -12.97
CA VAL A 56 13.58 3.37 -13.15
C VAL A 56 12.58 4.52 -13.05
N ARG A 57 11.45 4.38 -13.76
CA ARG A 57 10.30 5.29 -13.65
C ARG A 57 9.66 5.17 -12.26
N VAL A 58 9.34 6.31 -11.65
CA VAL A 58 8.76 6.42 -10.31
C VAL A 58 7.79 7.60 -10.26
N ASN A 59 6.97 7.66 -9.19
CA ASN A 59 5.96 8.70 -9.00
C ASN A 59 4.95 8.80 -10.16
N GLU A 60 4.70 7.68 -10.82
CA GLU A 60 3.62 7.55 -11.81
C GLU A 60 2.26 7.54 -11.10
N GLN A 61 1.22 7.99 -11.80
CA GLN A 61 -0.13 7.97 -11.23
C GLN A 61 -0.58 6.53 -11.00
N VAL A 62 -1.16 6.29 -9.83
CA VAL A 62 -1.78 5.00 -9.53
C VAL A 62 -3.19 4.97 -10.13
N PRO A 63 -3.56 3.92 -10.88
CA PRO A 63 -4.86 3.85 -11.53
C PRO A 63 -5.99 3.60 -10.53
N LEU A 64 -7.24 3.72 -11.03
CA LEU A 64 -8.47 3.34 -10.31
C LEU A 64 -8.67 4.06 -8.97
N HIS A 65 -8.10 5.26 -8.83
CA HIS A 65 -8.18 6.07 -7.60
C HIS A 65 -7.61 5.40 -6.34
N ALA A 66 -6.86 4.31 -6.47
CA ALA A 66 -6.40 3.50 -5.34
C ALA A 66 -5.50 4.28 -4.36
N ASP A 67 -4.65 5.17 -4.84
CA ASP A 67 -3.86 6.06 -3.97
C ASP A 67 -4.74 7.00 -3.13
N ARG A 68 -5.73 7.63 -3.75
CA ARG A 68 -6.68 8.50 -3.06
C ARG A 68 -7.47 7.73 -2.00
N ASP A 69 -7.97 6.55 -2.33
CA ASP A 69 -8.75 5.74 -1.40
C ASP A 69 -7.88 5.24 -0.23
N ALA A 70 -6.64 4.79 -0.49
CA ALA A 70 -5.70 4.42 0.56
C ALA A 70 -5.34 5.60 1.48
N ALA A 71 -5.17 6.80 0.92
CA ALA A 71 -4.95 8.01 1.71
C ALA A 71 -6.12 8.27 2.67
N LEU A 72 -7.36 8.09 2.23
CA LEU A 72 -8.56 8.25 3.07
C LEU A 72 -8.67 7.21 4.20
N LEU A 73 -8.03 6.05 4.06
CA LEU A 73 -7.89 5.08 5.17
C LEU A 73 -6.97 5.60 6.28
N SER A 74 -5.99 6.43 5.94
CA SER A 74 -4.91 6.80 6.87
C SER A 74 -5.01 8.23 7.40
N ARG A 75 -5.60 9.15 6.64
CA ARG A 75 -5.72 10.58 6.99
C ARG A 75 -7.10 11.15 6.64
N PRO A 76 -7.56 12.22 7.34
CA PRO A 76 -8.82 12.88 7.02
C PRO A 76 -8.82 13.38 5.58
N ASP A 77 -10.01 13.51 5.02
CA ASP A 77 -10.21 14.27 3.79
C ASP A 77 -10.04 15.79 4.08
N GLY A 78 -9.73 16.55 3.02
CA GLY A 78 -9.57 18.00 3.07
C GLY A 78 -8.16 18.49 3.40
N GLU A 79 -8.07 19.77 3.77
CA GLU A 79 -6.79 20.43 4.09
C GLU A 79 -6.18 19.82 5.35
N PRO A 80 -4.93 19.34 5.29
CA PRO A 80 -4.32 18.64 6.41
C PRO A 80 -3.93 19.60 7.55
N GLU A 81 -4.39 19.29 8.76
CA GLU A 81 -3.96 19.97 9.99
C GLU A 81 -2.73 19.29 10.59
N VAL A 82 -1.70 20.09 10.92
CA VAL A 82 -0.48 19.59 11.57
C VAL A 82 -0.82 19.03 12.94
N THR A 83 -0.64 17.72 13.12
CA THR A 83 -0.94 17.05 14.40
C THR A 83 0.16 17.16 15.45
N VAL A 84 1.41 17.44 15.03
CA VAL A 84 2.56 17.67 15.91
C VAL A 84 3.35 18.88 15.41
N SER A 85 3.15 20.03 16.03
CA SER A 85 3.64 21.35 15.56
C SER A 85 5.15 21.46 15.33
N ASN A 86 5.94 20.71 16.11
CA ASN A 86 7.41 20.74 16.05
C ASN A 86 8.02 19.62 15.21
N HIS A 87 7.21 18.73 14.62
CA HIS A 87 7.71 17.64 13.79
C HIS A 87 7.69 18.04 12.31
N ARG A 88 8.87 18.28 11.75
CA ARG A 88 9.05 18.62 10.32
C ARG A 88 9.90 17.59 9.56
N SER A 89 10.12 16.43 10.18
CA SER A 89 10.91 15.35 9.62
C SER A 89 10.04 14.45 8.74
N PRO A 90 10.55 13.93 7.61
CA PRO A 90 9.88 12.89 6.83
C PRO A 90 9.86 11.54 7.55
N TYR A 91 10.67 11.37 8.59
CA TYR A 91 10.65 10.17 9.41
C TYR A 91 9.43 10.18 10.33
N ARG A 92 8.76 9.03 10.44
CA ARG A 92 7.59 8.87 11.32
C ARG A 92 7.99 8.89 12.79
N LEU A 93 7.01 9.14 13.65
CA LEU A 93 7.08 8.87 15.08
C LEU A 93 6.46 7.49 15.36
N SER A 94 7.07 6.71 16.25
CA SER A 94 6.46 5.48 16.75
C SER A 94 5.40 5.80 17.80
N LEU A 95 4.24 5.15 17.73
CA LEU A 95 3.24 5.21 18.81
C LEU A 95 3.65 4.38 20.04
N VAL A 96 4.59 3.44 19.89
CA VAL A 96 5.06 2.59 20.99
C VAL A 96 6.05 3.35 21.86
N SER A 97 7.07 3.96 21.25
CA SER A 97 8.13 4.68 21.98
C SER A 97 7.89 6.19 22.08
N GLY A 98 7.15 6.78 21.14
CA GLY A 98 7.05 8.24 20.98
C GLY A 98 8.26 8.88 20.28
N GLU A 99 9.27 8.09 19.92
CA GLU A 99 10.50 8.56 19.28
C GLU A 99 10.41 8.50 17.75
N GLN A 100 11.35 9.15 17.06
CA GLN A 100 11.46 8.97 15.60
C GLN A 100 11.84 7.53 15.29
N ALA A 101 11.17 6.94 14.29
CA ALA A 101 11.43 5.57 13.89
C ALA A 101 12.78 5.37 13.20
N VAL A 102 13.43 6.46 12.76
CA VAL A 102 14.81 6.38 12.26
C VAL A 102 15.74 6.20 13.45
N GLY A 103 16.38 5.04 13.53
CA GLY A 103 17.46 4.77 14.47
C GLY A 103 18.78 5.40 14.03
N ASP A 104 19.89 4.85 14.52
CA ASP A 104 21.25 5.28 14.17
C ASP A 104 21.70 4.76 12.78
N VAL A 105 20.89 5.03 11.74
CA VAL A 105 21.18 4.59 10.38
C VAL A 105 21.65 5.77 9.53
N GLY A 106 22.78 5.57 8.82
CA GLY A 106 23.36 6.62 7.99
C GLY A 106 22.54 6.92 6.73
N ALA A 107 22.54 8.17 6.28
CA ALA A 107 21.85 8.59 5.06
C ALA A 107 22.26 7.79 3.80
N GLY A 108 23.50 7.33 3.73
CA GLY A 108 23.99 6.49 2.64
C GLY A 108 23.36 5.08 2.63
N GLU A 109 23.15 4.51 3.82
CA GLU A 109 22.49 3.21 3.98
C GLU A 109 21.00 3.30 3.66
N ILE A 110 20.31 4.33 4.18
CA ILE A 110 18.93 4.65 3.79
C ILE A 110 18.83 4.80 2.27
N GLY A 111 19.73 5.58 1.66
CA GLY A 111 19.75 5.78 0.21
C GLY A 111 19.96 4.50 -0.59
N ALA A 112 20.82 3.60 -0.12
CA ALA A 112 21.05 2.30 -0.75
C ALA A 112 19.83 1.37 -0.61
N ALA A 113 19.21 1.33 0.56
CA ALA A 113 18.02 0.52 0.82
C ALA A 113 16.81 1.02 0.02
N VAL A 114 16.57 2.33 -0.06
CA VAL A 114 15.53 2.92 -0.92
C VAL A 114 15.79 2.57 -2.38
N LYS A 115 17.04 2.69 -2.85
CA LYS A 115 17.40 2.30 -4.22
C LYS A 115 17.10 0.82 -4.50
N ALA A 116 17.44 -0.08 -3.58
CA ALA A 116 17.15 -1.50 -3.73
C ALA A 116 15.63 -1.74 -3.81
N LEU A 117 14.87 -1.20 -2.86
CA LEU A 117 13.42 -1.36 -2.76
C LEU A 117 12.68 -0.93 -4.05
N VAL A 118 12.98 0.25 -4.57
CA VAL A 118 12.28 0.81 -5.74
C VAL A 118 12.73 0.20 -7.06
N SER A 119 13.92 -0.41 -7.11
CA SER A 119 14.46 -1.02 -8.33
C SER A 119 13.87 -2.41 -8.61
N THR A 120 13.18 -3.02 -7.65
CA THR A 120 12.49 -4.30 -7.86
C THR A 120 11.41 -4.14 -8.93
N ALA A 121 11.52 -4.94 -10.00
CA ALA A 121 10.69 -4.81 -11.19
C ALA A 121 9.58 -5.87 -11.28
N ASP A 122 9.80 -7.05 -10.72
CA ASP A 122 8.74 -8.04 -10.60
C ASP A 122 7.72 -7.58 -9.55
N PRO A 123 6.41 -7.54 -9.86
CA PRO A 123 5.40 -7.07 -8.91
C PRO A 123 5.37 -7.90 -7.62
N GLY A 124 5.44 -9.23 -7.71
CA GLY A 124 5.36 -10.12 -6.55
C GLY A 124 6.56 -9.91 -5.63
N ALA A 125 7.76 -9.88 -6.20
CA ALA A 125 8.97 -9.57 -5.45
C ALA A 125 8.96 -8.14 -4.89
N ALA A 126 8.34 -7.17 -5.58
CA ALA A 126 8.18 -5.82 -5.04
C ALA A 126 7.25 -5.83 -3.83
N HIS A 127 6.17 -6.60 -3.87
CA HIS A 127 5.26 -6.75 -2.74
C HIS A 127 5.96 -7.31 -1.50
N GLU A 128 6.69 -8.42 -1.65
CA GLU A 128 7.49 -9.03 -0.59
C GLU A 128 8.54 -8.06 -0.05
N ALA A 129 9.28 -7.38 -0.94
CA ALA A 129 10.28 -6.40 -0.54
C ALA A 129 9.67 -5.24 0.26
N TRP A 130 8.45 -4.80 -0.06
CA TRP A 130 7.74 -3.76 0.70
C TRP A 130 7.21 -4.28 2.04
N LEU A 131 6.70 -5.52 2.10
CA LEU A 131 6.27 -6.16 3.35
C LEU A 131 7.42 -6.28 4.36
N GLU A 132 8.64 -6.57 3.90
CA GLU A 132 9.82 -6.73 4.76
C GLU A 132 10.63 -5.43 4.94
N SER A 133 10.19 -4.33 4.33
CA SER A 133 11.01 -3.10 4.24
C SER A 133 11.12 -2.34 5.56
N TRP A 134 12.26 -2.47 6.24
CA TRP A 134 12.60 -1.57 7.35
C TRP A 134 12.70 -0.11 6.89
N VAL A 135 13.24 0.13 5.68
CA VAL A 135 13.51 1.49 5.20
C VAL A 135 12.22 2.23 4.85
N ALA A 136 11.21 1.55 4.32
CA ALA A 136 9.91 2.18 4.08
C ALA A 136 9.16 2.42 5.40
N ALA A 137 9.36 1.55 6.39
CA ALA A 137 8.71 1.67 7.69
C ALA A 137 9.14 2.96 8.40
N VAL A 138 10.37 3.47 8.25
CA VAL A 138 10.79 4.69 8.98
C VAL A 138 10.18 6.00 8.47
N PHE A 139 9.56 6.03 7.29
CA PHE A 139 8.98 7.24 6.71
C PHE A 139 7.49 7.38 7.02
N SER A 140 7.06 8.61 7.31
CA SER A 140 5.63 8.90 7.36
C SER A 140 5.03 9.04 5.97
N GLU A 141 3.77 8.65 5.83
CA GLU A 141 3.00 8.86 4.60
C GLU A 141 2.76 10.36 4.34
N SER A 142 2.63 11.14 5.42
CA SER A 142 2.39 12.57 5.39
C SER A 142 3.12 13.29 6.53
N LEU A 143 3.74 14.42 6.21
CA LEU A 143 4.39 15.30 7.18
C LEU A 143 3.41 15.88 8.21
N PHE A 144 2.13 15.99 7.86
CA PHE A 144 1.09 16.50 8.75
C PHE A 144 0.64 15.47 9.80
N TYR A 145 0.86 14.18 9.51
CA TYR A 145 0.44 13.04 10.32
C TYR A 145 1.64 12.13 10.58
N PRO A 146 2.55 12.49 11.50
CA PRO A 146 3.83 11.82 11.65
C PRO A 146 3.74 10.39 12.18
N TYR A 147 2.57 9.94 12.65
CA TYR A 147 2.34 8.54 13.06
C TYR A 147 1.85 7.65 11.90
N THR A 148 1.60 8.19 10.72
CA THR A 148 1.28 7.39 9.52
C THR A 148 2.53 6.68 9.01
N SER A 149 2.35 5.60 8.25
CA SER A 149 3.46 4.82 7.70
C SER A 149 3.40 4.76 6.18
N LEU A 150 4.50 5.11 5.52
CA LEU A 150 4.61 5.05 4.07
C LEU A 150 4.61 3.60 3.56
N LYS A 151 5.23 2.68 4.31
CA LYS A 151 5.18 1.24 4.05
C LYS A 151 3.74 0.76 3.90
N TYR A 152 2.94 1.00 4.93
CA TYR A 152 1.57 0.49 4.97
C TYR A 152 0.61 1.27 4.06
N HIS A 153 0.83 2.58 3.83
CA HIS A 153 0.12 3.28 2.76
C HIS A 153 0.33 2.58 1.42
N THR A 154 1.59 2.35 1.04
CA THR A 154 1.93 1.74 -0.25
C THR A 154 1.39 0.32 -0.39
N LEU A 155 1.43 -0.48 0.68
CA LEU A 155 0.84 -1.84 0.69
C LEU A 155 -0.70 -1.80 0.55
N LEU A 156 -1.38 -0.84 1.20
CA LEU A 156 -2.82 -0.63 1.02
C LEU A 156 -3.14 -0.21 -0.42
N VAL A 157 -2.35 0.70 -1.01
CA VAL A 157 -2.51 1.11 -2.42
C VAL A 157 -2.42 -0.12 -3.34
N ALA A 158 -1.41 -0.96 -3.17
CA ALA A 158 -1.25 -2.16 -3.98
C ALA A 158 -2.42 -3.14 -3.82
N ALA A 159 -2.94 -3.31 -2.60
CA ALA A 159 -4.11 -4.14 -2.34
C ALA A 159 -5.39 -3.60 -2.98
N LEU A 160 -5.58 -2.29 -2.98
CA LEU A 160 -6.71 -1.65 -3.68
C LEU A 160 -6.56 -1.79 -5.19
N VAL A 161 -5.40 -1.48 -5.78
CA VAL A 161 -5.15 -1.67 -7.23
C VAL A 161 -5.44 -3.10 -7.66
N SER A 162 -4.92 -4.07 -6.92
CA SER A 162 -5.14 -5.48 -7.22
C SER A 162 -6.63 -5.85 -7.13
N ASN A 163 -7.42 -5.26 -6.21
CA ASN A 163 -8.83 -5.64 -5.97
C ASN A 163 -9.71 -5.00 -7.03
N TYR A 164 -9.48 -3.72 -7.28
CA TYR A 164 -10.23 -2.95 -8.27
C TYR A 164 -10.02 -3.50 -9.68
N ARG A 165 -8.80 -3.96 -10.01
CA ARG A 165 -8.52 -4.64 -11.28
C ARG A 165 -9.18 -6.00 -11.40
N ALA A 166 -9.41 -6.69 -10.29
CA ALA A 166 -10.20 -7.92 -10.25
C ALA A 166 -11.72 -7.65 -10.33
N GLY A 167 -12.14 -6.38 -10.42
CA GLY A 167 -13.53 -5.96 -10.58
C GLY A 167 -14.27 -5.70 -9.28
N ALA A 168 -13.60 -5.74 -8.13
CA ALA A 168 -14.22 -5.44 -6.84
C ALA A 168 -14.34 -3.92 -6.60
N GLY A 169 -15.45 -3.49 -6.01
CA GLY A 169 -15.58 -2.16 -5.41
C GLY A 169 -14.87 -2.11 -4.04
N PHE A 170 -14.80 -0.93 -3.43
CA PHE A 170 -14.27 -0.79 -2.07
C PHE A 170 -15.20 -1.47 -1.05
N GLU A 171 -16.51 -1.33 -1.27
CA GLU A 171 -17.59 -1.88 -0.45
C GLU A 171 -17.56 -3.41 -0.36
N ASP A 172 -16.93 -4.07 -1.33
CA ASP A 172 -16.78 -5.52 -1.40
C ASP A 172 -15.59 -6.02 -0.58
N LEU A 173 -14.75 -5.13 -0.04
CA LEU A 173 -13.49 -5.50 0.58
C LEU A 173 -13.65 -5.89 2.06
N TYR A 174 -12.84 -6.86 2.46
CA TYR A 174 -12.71 -7.35 3.82
C TYR A 174 -11.27 -7.23 4.31
N LEU A 175 -11.12 -6.94 5.60
CA LEU A 175 -9.91 -7.21 6.35
C LEU A 175 -10.01 -8.66 6.81
N VAL A 176 -9.07 -9.49 6.38
CA VAL A 176 -8.98 -10.91 6.72
C VAL A 176 -7.80 -11.13 7.65
N VAL A 177 -8.01 -11.95 8.67
CA VAL A 177 -6.94 -12.50 9.52
C VAL A 177 -6.52 -13.83 8.92
N ASP A 178 -5.28 -13.89 8.46
CA ASP A 178 -4.71 -15.11 7.89
C ASP A 178 -4.01 -15.93 8.99
N SER A 179 -3.94 -17.24 8.80
CA SER A 179 -3.16 -18.10 9.68
C SER A 179 -1.67 -17.73 9.56
N PRO A 180 -0.89 -17.75 10.66
CA PRO A 180 0.57 -17.56 10.62
C PRO A 180 1.31 -18.46 9.62
N ASP A 181 0.77 -19.63 9.33
CA ASP A 181 1.35 -20.60 8.39
C ASP A 181 0.86 -20.43 6.95
N GLU A 182 -0.10 -19.53 6.69
CA GLU A 182 -0.61 -19.25 5.34
C GLU A 182 0.40 -18.39 4.57
N ALA A 183 0.70 -18.78 3.33
CA ALA A 183 1.63 -18.04 2.49
C ALA A 183 1.09 -16.64 2.18
N VAL A 184 1.99 -15.67 2.09
CA VAL A 184 1.70 -14.30 1.62
C VAL A 184 0.94 -14.38 0.29
N THR A 185 -0.22 -13.72 0.24
CA THR A 185 -0.97 -13.58 -1.00
C THR A 185 -0.47 -12.33 -1.74
N PRO A 186 0.10 -12.46 -2.95
CA PRO A 186 0.66 -11.34 -3.69
C PRO A 186 -0.32 -10.18 -3.82
N HIS A 187 0.17 -8.99 -3.53
CA HIS A 187 -0.51 -7.70 -3.54
C HIS A 187 -1.69 -7.57 -2.57
N ARG A 188 -2.06 -8.62 -1.84
CA ARG A 188 -3.27 -8.65 -1.00
C ARG A 188 -2.94 -8.63 0.49
N THR A 189 -1.91 -9.37 0.89
CA THR A 189 -1.39 -9.32 2.26
C THR A 189 -0.79 -7.95 2.51
N VAL A 190 -1.26 -7.25 3.54
CA VAL A 190 -0.82 -5.88 3.88
C VAL A 190 0.03 -5.81 5.14
N LEU A 191 0.07 -6.90 5.91
CA LEU A 191 0.91 -7.08 7.08
C LEU A 191 1.24 -8.56 7.19
N ASP A 192 2.52 -8.87 7.37
CA ASP A 192 2.97 -10.18 7.81
C ASP A 192 4.16 -9.99 8.75
N THR A 193 4.04 -10.51 9.97
CA THR A 193 5.04 -10.38 11.03
C THR A 193 5.45 -11.73 11.61
N GLY A 194 4.91 -12.83 11.07
CA GLY A 194 4.91 -14.15 11.70
C GLY A 194 3.67 -14.33 12.60
N PRO A 195 3.60 -13.74 13.81
CA PRO A 195 2.43 -13.91 14.68
C PRO A 195 1.14 -13.25 14.19
N VAL A 196 1.24 -12.24 13.33
CA VAL A 196 0.09 -11.53 12.75
C VAL A 196 0.25 -11.43 11.24
N SER A 197 -0.73 -11.97 10.51
CA SER A 197 -0.87 -11.80 9.06
C SER A 197 -2.26 -11.25 8.74
N LEU A 198 -2.30 -10.15 7.98
CA LEU A 198 -3.53 -9.45 7.60
C LEU A 198 -3.59 -9.21 6.10
N ARG A 199 -4.77 -9.37 5.53
CA ARG A 199 -5.01 -9.23 4.09
C ARG A 199 -6.24 -8.41 3.78
N VAL A 200 -6.18 -7.65 2.69
CA VAL A 200 -7.33 -6.93 2.13
C VAL A 200 -7.78 -7.62 0.83
N THR A 201 -8.98 -8.18 0.82
CA THR A 201 -9.50 -8.97 -0.32
C THR A 201 -11.02 -8.88 -0.42
N ALA A 202 -11.55 -9.03 -1.64
CA ALA A 202 -12.98 -9.20 -1.88
C ALA A 202 -13.48 -10.63 -1.64
N ASP A 203 -12.57 -11.60 -1.53
CA ASP A 203 -12.88 -13.01 -1.31
C ASP A 203 -12.26 -13.53 0.00
N PRO A 204 -12.93 -13.33 1.15
CA PRO A 204 -12.43 -13.79 2.43
C PRO A 204 -12.50 -15.31 2.59
N GLY A 205 -13.31 -16.03 1.80
CA GLY A 205 -13.58 -17.45 2.03
C GLY A 205 -14.14 -17.70 3.44
N ASP A 206 -13.67 -18.77 4.09
CA ASP A 206 -14.07 -19.16 5.45
C ASP A 206 -13.23 -18.50 6.56
N ARG A 207 -12.28 -17.61 6.22
CA ARG A 207 -11.35 -17.00 7.18
C ARG A 207 -12.02 -15.92 8.03
N PRO A 208 -11.54 -15.65 9.26
CA PRO A 208 -12.03 -14.55 10.07
C PRO A 208 -11.88 -13.22 9.34
N ALA A 209 -13.00 -12.52 9.12
CA ALA A 209 -13.01 -11.33 8.29
C ALA A 209 -14.06 -10.30 8.72
N ALA A 210 -13.77 -9.03 8.45
CA ALA A 210 -14.71 -7.92 8.65
C ALA A 210 -14.69 -6.97 7.43
N THR A 211 -15.88 -6.57 6.96
CA THR A 211 -15.99 -5.60 5.84
C THR A 211 -15.35 -4.27 6.20
N LEU A 212 -14.65 -3.67 5.23
CA LEU A 212 -14.05 -2.33 5.33
C LEU A 212 -15.12 -1.22 5.44
N GLY A 213 -16.34 -1.50 4.97
CA GLY A 213 -17.47 -0.57 4.96
C GLY A 213 -17.76 -0.01 3.56
N ALA A 214 -18.75 0.88 3.45
CA ALA A 214 -19.27 1.35 2.16
C ALA A 214 -18.33 2.30 1.38
N GLY A 215 -17.19 2.68 1.95
CA GLY A 215 -16.24 3.59 1.31
C GLY A 215 -15.00 3.82 2.18
N PRO A 216 -13.91 4.35 1.59
CA PRO A 216 -12.65 4.51 2.28
C PRO A 216 -12.77 5.57 3.38
N THR A 217 -12.44 5.17 4.61
CA THR A 217 -12.46 6.05 5.78
C THR A 217 -11.50 5.54 6.85
N ARG A 218 -11.15 6.42 7.80
CA ARG A 218 -10.33 6.11 8.97
C ARG A 218 -11.11 5.32 10.02
N SER A 219 -11.48 4.09 9.70
CA SER A 219 -12.30 3.20 10.52
C SER A 219 -11.56 1.96 11.02
N PHE A 220 -10.21 1.94 11.05
CA PHE A 220 -9.47 0.72 11.43
C PHE A 220 -9.97 0.12 12.77
N ALA A 221 -10.08 0.93 13.82
CA ALA A 221 -10.60 0.50 15.12
C ALA A 221 -12.00 -0.15 15.07
N ASP A 222 -12.88 0.33 14.19
CA ASP A 222 -14.22 -0.23 14.00
C ASP A 222 -14.14 -1.58 13.27
N VAL A 223 -13.41 -1.64 12.17
CA VAL A 223 -13.20 -2.87 11.39
C VAL A 223 -12.54 -3.95 12.26
N TRP A 224 -11.48 -3.59 12.98
CA TRP A 224 -10.81 -4.45 13.95
C TRP A 224 -11.78 -4.94 15.03
N SER A 225 -12.63 -4.06 15.56
CA SER A 225 -13.60 -4.46 16.60
C SER A 225 -14.68 -5.42 16.11
N ARG A 226 -14.97 -5.43 14.80
CA ARG A 226 -15.95 -6.31 14.16
C ARG A 226 -15.38 -7.66 13.72
N LEU A 227 -14.06 -7.86 13.80
CA LEU A 227 -13.46 -9.17 13.51
C LEU A 227 -14.03 -10.23 14.47
N PRO A 228 -14.46 -11.39 13.96
CA PRO A 228 -14.98 -12.47 14.80
C PRO A 228 -13.87 -13.17 15.59
N GLU A 229 -12.63 -13.11 15.10
CA GLU A 229 -11.43 -13.65 15.74
C GLU A 229 -10.27 -12.69 15.48
N HIS A 230 -9.42 -12.50 16.49
CA HIS A 230 -8.24 -11.64 16.43
C HIS A 230 -6.97 -12.48 16.35
N PRO A 231 -5.90 -12.00 15.68
CA PRO A 231 -4.61 -12.66 15.70
C PRO A 231 -4.06 -12.83 17.12
N GLY A 232 -3.48 -14.01 17.40
CA GLY A 232 -2.90 -14.36 18.68
C GLY A 232 -3.91 -14.85 19.74
N ASP A 233 -3.40 -15.37 20.85
CA ASP A 233 -4.24 -15.79 21.99
C ASP A 233 -4.52 -14.59 22.91
N ALA A 234 -5.47 -13.73 22.48
CA ALA A 234 -5.91 -12.57 23.24
C ALA A 234 -6.48 -12.94 24.63
N ASP A 235 -6.91 -14.18 24.83
CA ASP A 235 -7.39 -14.66 26.14
C ASP A 235 -6.26 -15.23 27.01
N GLY A 236 -5.15 -15.70 26.41
CA GLY A 236 -4.04 -16.35 27.08
C GLY A 236 -2.84 -15.47 27.45
N CYS A 237 -2.59 -14.34 26.76
CA CYS A 237 -1.43 -13.48 27.03
C CYS A 237 -1.79 -12.01 27.31
N ARG A 238 -1.13 -11.42 28.32
CA ARG A 238 -1.28 -9.98 28.63
C ARG A 238 -0.84 -9.08 27.47
N ALA A 239 0.16 -9.48 26.69
CA ALA A 239 0.67 -8.70 25.56
C ALA A 239 -0.41 -8.54 24.48
N TRP A 240 -1.05 -9.64 24.10
CA TRP A 240 -2.14 -9.65 23.11
C TRP A 240 -3.33 -8.79 23.55
N ARG A 241 -3.72 -8.83 24.83
CA ARG A 241 -4.78 -7.94 25.36
C ARG A 241 -4.41 -6.46 25.28
N VAL A 242 -3.14 -6.11 25.49
CA VAL A 242 -2.68 -4.72 25.36
C VAL A 242 -2.72 -4.30 23.90
N LEU A 243 -2.21 -5.12 22.99
CA LEU A 243 -2.26 -4.86 21.55
C LEU A 243 -3.70 -4.63 21.08
N ASP A 244 -4.61 -5.57 21.35
CA ASP A 244 -6.02 -5.48 20.98
C ASP A 244 -6.68 -4.20 21.53
N ALA A 245 -6.49 -3.91 22.82
CA ALA A 245 -7.08 -2.73 23.45
C ALA A 245 -6.60 -1.41 22.83
N GLN A 246 -5.36 -1.33 22.32
CA GLN A 246 -4.87 -0.14 21.63
C GLN A 246 -5.40 -0.06 20.19
N LEU A 247 -5.45 -1.18 19.46
CA LEU A 247 -5.96 -1.22 18.09
C LEU A 247 -7.42 -0.78 17.99
N ARG A 248 -8.24 -1.08 19.01
CA ARG A 248 -9.62 -0.59 19.15
C ARG A 248 -9.76 0.93 19.33
N ARG A 249 -8.66 1.69 19.35
CA ARG A 249 -8.64 3.16 19.45
C ARG A 249 -7.99 3.82 18.24
N ILE A 250 -7.17 3.10 17.49
CA ILE A 250 -6.44 3.66 16.36
C ILE A 250 -7.35 3.65 15.13
N ARG A 251 -7.67 4.84 14.62
CA ARG A 251 -8.54 5.01 13.45
C ARG A 251 -7.82 4.89 12.11
N SER A 252 -6.58 5.36 12.06
CA SER A 252 -5.77 5.38 10.84
C SER A 252 -5.22 3.99 10.55
N TRP A 253 -5.42 3.50 9.33
CA TRP A 253 -4.98 2.17 8.92
C TRP A 253 -3.45 2.04 8.88
N SER A 254 -2.75 2.95 8.19
CA SER A 254 -1.28 2.87 8.12
C SER A 254 -0.60 3.01 9.49
N THR A 255 -1.19 3.82 10.38
CA THR A 255 -0.75 3.92 11.78
C THR A 255 -1.01 2.64 12.56
N ALA A 256 -2.17 1.99 12.39
CA ALA A 256 -2.51 0.78 13.13
C ALA A 256 -1.64 -0.41 12.70
N LEU A 257 -1.43 -0.60 11.40
CA LEU A 257 -0.56 -1.65 10.87
C LEU A 257 0.89 -1.46 11.34
N GLN A 258 1.39 -0.21 11.32
CA GLN A 258 2.72 0.09 11.87
C GLN A 258 2.79 -0.12 13.37
N PHE A 259 1.72 0.20 14.11
CA PHE A 259 1.68 -0.04 15.55
C PHE A 259 1.77 -1.53 15.88
N ILE A 260 1.18 -2.42 15.06
CA ILE A 260 1.33 -3.87 15.23
C ILE A 260 2.80 -4.26 15.09
N GLU A 261 3.44 -3.89 13.98
CA GLU A 261 4.86 -4.20 13.72
C GLU A 261 5.76 -3.69 14.85
N ASP A 262 5.66 -2.40 15.20
CA ASP A 262 6.45 -1.78 16.26
C ASP A 262 6.22 -2.45 17.62
N PHE A 263 4.96 -2.82 17.93
CA PHE A 263 4.62 -3.42 19.21
C PHE A 263 5.22 -4.81 19.33
N LEU A 264 5.13 -5.63 18.28
CA LEU A 264 5.70 -6.98 18.27
C LEU A 264 7.24 -6.92 18.32
N GLU A 265 7.87 -6.00 17.59
CA GLU A 265 9.32 -5.78 17.65
C GLU A 265 9.76 -5.36 19.06
N TRP A 266 9.06 -4.40 19.68
CA TRP A 266 9.35 -3.95 21.05
C TRP A 266 9.17 -5.06 22.09
N ARG A 267 8.23 -5.99 21.87
CA ARG A 267 7.99 -7.13 22.76
C ARG A 267 9.01 -8.26 22.56
N GLY A 268 9.57 -8.41 21.37
CA GLY A 268 10.45 -9.52 20.99
C GLY A 268 9.79 -10.89 21.24
N ASP A 269 10.56 -11.87 21.71
CA ASP A 269 10.13 -13.26 21.98
C ASP A 269 9.12 -13.40 23.15
N ALA A 270 8.64 -12.31 23.75
CA ALA A 270 7.74 -12.34 24.91
C ALA A 270 6.24 -12.41 24.55
N LEU A 271 5.94 -13.08 23.43
CA LEU A 271 4.60 -13.29 22.87
C LEU A 271 4.12 -14.74 23.05
#